data_AF-A0A154VP33-F1
#
_entry.id   AF-A0A154VP33-F1
#
_cell.length_a   1.000
_cell.length_b   1.000
_cell.length_c   1.000
_cell.angle_alpha   90.00
_cell.angle_beta   90.00
_cell.angle_gamma   90.00
#
_symmetry.space_group_name_H-M   'P 1'
#
loop_
_entity.id
_entity.type
_entity.pdbx_description
1 polymer ?
#
loop_
_entity_poly.entity_id
_entity_poly.type
_entity_poly.pdbx_seq_one_letter_code
_entity_poly.pdbx_strand_id
1 'polypeptide(L)'
;MTTMTYKHWRDVPERSWRWKNFSPAEIACRGTGSLRINEEALDKLQALRDQLGRPLIVRSAYRSPAHNRAVGGAPHSKHLDGTAFDIAMANHDPAAFEAAAREVGFLGFGLYPRSGFMHVDLGPARQWGERFPARPVPFAAETPPAREVLAESRTMKGGGAAGVATLGAAGVEVAQNVLAETQTAILPLVPYLDTLRWVFIAVALAGIAVAIYARIDDWKRGLR
;
A
#
# COMPACT_ATOMS: atom_id res chain seq x y z
N MET A 1 27.24 3.92 11.90
CA MET A 1 25.84 3.56 11.62
C MET A 1 25.36 2.62 12.71
N THR A 2 24.30 2.98 13.44
CA THR A 2 23.71 2.10 14.45
C THR A 2 22.83 1.06 13.77
N THR A 3 23.00 -0.22 14.12
CA THR A 3 22.11 -1.29 13.65
C THR A 3 21.56 -2.02 14.85
N MET A 4 20.23 -2.16 14.92
CA MET A 4 19.54 -2.89 15.98
C MET A 4 18.77 -4.05 15.37
N THR A 5 18.73 -5.20 16.05
CA THR A 5 17.98 -6.38 15.58
C THR A 5 17.05 -6.86 16.67
N TYR A 6 15.80 -7.13 16.29
CA TYR A 6 14.74 -7.64 17.15
C TYR A 6 14.24 -8.97 16.60
N LYS A 7 13.92 -9.91 17.51
CA LYS A 7 13.35 -11.21 17.13
C LYS A 7 11.97 -11.04 16.51
N HIS A 8 11.19 -10.08 17.00
CA HIS A 8 9.91 -9.70 16.45
C HIS A 8 9.72 -8.18 16.50
N TRP A 9 9.00 -7.59 15.54
CA TRP A 9 8.76 -6.14 15.48
C TRP A 9 7.97 -5.59 16.67
N ARG A 10 7.23 -6.45 17.37
CA ARG A 10 6.52 -6.11 18.62
C ARG A 10 7.46 -5.87 19.80
N ASP A 11 8.71 -6.33 19.70
CA ASP A 11 9.70 -6.17 20.76
C ASP A 11 10.38 -4.80 20.71
N VAL A 12 10.04 -3.96 19.72
CA VAL A 12 10.57 -2.60 19.59
C VAL A 12 9.93 -1.70 20.65
N PRO A 13 10.72 -1.08 21.55
CA PRO A 13 10.18 -0.11 22.49
C PRO A 13 9.56 1.07 21.75
N GLU A 14 8.32 1.44 22.08
CA GLU A 14 7.60 2.54 21.41
C GLU A 14 8.43 3.84 21.38
N ARG A 15 9.14 4.14 22.47
CA ARG A 15 9.99 5.33 22.60
C ARG A 15 11.24 5.35 21.71
N SER A 16 11.63 4.21 21.14
CA SER A 16 12.80 4.12 20.24
C SER A 16 12.44 4.33 18.77
N TRP A 17 11.16 4.28 18.40
CA TRP A 17 10.73 4.39 17.02
C TRP A 17 10.47 5.86 16.64
N ARG A 18 11.35 6.43 15.81
CA ARG A 18 11.28 7.86 15.42
C ARG A 18 10.75 8.13 14.01
N TRP A 19 10.62 7.10 13.17
CA TRP A 19 10.18 7.26 11.77
C TRP A 19 8.67 7.33 11.69
N LYS A 20 8.12 8.55 11.85
CA LYS A 20 6.69 8.84 11.99
C LYS A 20 5.78 8.29 10.88
N ASN A 21 6.31 8.10 9.66
CA ASN A 21 5.53 7.63 8.52
C ASN A 21 5.57 6.12 8.30
N PHE A 22 6.30 5.38 9.13
CA PHE A 22 6.43 3.94 9.04
C PHE A 22 6.15 3.31 10.39
N SER A 23 5.64 2.09 10.39
CA SER A 23 5.54 1.26 11.58
C SER A 23 6.65 0.20 11.61
N PRO A 24 7.02 -0.32 12.80
CA PRO A 24 7.94 -1.46 12.89
C PRO A 24 7.48 -2.66 12.05
N ALA A 25 6.17 -2.90 11.98
CA ALA A 25 5.58 -4.01 11.23
C ALA A 25 5.79 -3.89 9.71
N GLU A 26 5.72 -2.68 9.15
CA GLU A 26 5.96 -2.44 7.72
C GLU A 26 7.41 -2.69 7.30
N ILE A 27 8.35 -2.46 8.23
CA ILE A 27 9.79 -2.63 8.00
C ILE A 27 10.26 -4.06 8.30
N ALA A 28 9.49 -4.81 9.08
CA ALA A 28 9.82 -6.16 9.50
C ALA A 28 9.83 -7.15 8.34
N CYS A 29 10.56 -8.25 8.55
CA CYS A 29 10.55 -9.40 7.66
C CYS A 29 9.15 -10.03 7.63
N ARG A 30 8.51 -10.01 6.46
CA ARG A 30 7.17 -10.59 6.27
C ARG A 30 7.08 -12.08 6.57
N GLY A 31 8.17 -12.82 6.40
CA GLY A 31 8.20 -14.25 6.67
C GLY A 31 8.34 -14.62 8.15
N THR A 32 9.06 -13.82 8.95
CA THR A 32 9.45 -14.19 10.32
C THR A 32 9.02 -13.18 11.39
N GLY A 33 8.55 -11.99 11.00
CA GLY A 33 8.27 -10.88 11.91
C GLY A 33 9.50 -10.23 12.53
N SER A 34 10.69 -10.79 12.34
CA SER A 34 11.96 -10.22 12.81
C SER A 34 12.26 -8.90 12.11
N LEU A 35 12.97 -8.01 12.81
CA LEU A 35 13.24 -6.67 12.36
C LEU A 35 14.72 -6.37 12.51
N ARG A 36 15.32 -5.76 11.48
CA ARG A 36 16.65 -5.17 11.54
C ARG A 36 16.53 -3.71 11.17
N ILE A 37 16.82 -2.85 12.13
CA ILE A 37 16.79 -1.40 12.01
C ILE A 37 18.20 -0.96 11.60
N ASN A 38 18.32 -0.41 10.40
CA ASN A 38 19.47 0.41 10.01
C ASN A 38 19.00 1.87 10.03
N GLU A 39 19.54 2.67 10.94
CA GLU A 39 19.06 4.02 11.18
C GLU A 39 19.17 4.92 9.95
N GLU A 40 20.31 4.88 9.26
CA GLU A 40 20.53 5.68 8.06
C GLU A 40 19.59 5.32 6.93
N ALA A 41 19.37 4.01 6.69
CA ALA A 41 18.45 3.56 5.66
C ALA A 41 17.01 4.01 5.92
N LEU A 42 16.58 3.97 7.18
CA LEU A 42 15.24 4.45 7.54
C LEU A 42 15.14 5.98 7.55
N ASP A 43 16.20 6.70 7.92
CA ASP A 43 16.24 8.16 7.81
C ASP A 43 16.11 8.59 6.34
N LYS A 44 16.77 7.89 5.41
CA LYS A 44 16.62 8.13 3.96
C LYS A 44 15.23 7.74 3.44
N LEU A 45 14.67 6.63 3.91
CA LEU A 45 13.31 6.23 3.56
C LEU A 45 12.27 7.26 4.06
N GLN A 46 12.48 7.80 5.25
CA GLN A 46 11.67 8.88 5.84
C GLN A 46 11.78 10.17 5.03
N ALA A 47 12.99 10.59 4.68
CA ALA A 47 13.20 11.74 3.80
C ALA A 47 12.52 11.55 2.44
N LEU A 48 12.62 10.35 1.84
CA LEU A 48 11.95 10.04 0.56
C LEU A 48 10.43 10.18 0.66
N ARG A 49 9.84 9.65 1.74
CA ARG A 49 8.40 9.74 2.01
C ARG A 49 7.93 11.18 2.22
N ASP A 50 8.72 11.99 2.90
CA ASP A 50 8.41 13.41 3.13
C ASP A 50 8.54 14.20 1.81
N GLN A 51 9.60 13.96 1.03
CA GLN A 51 9.85 14.63 -0.25
C GLN A 51 8.78 14.33 -1.31
N LEU A 52 8.33 13.08 -1.40
CA LEU A 52 7.29 12.69 -2.37
C LEU A 52 5.88 13.13 -1.96
N GLY A 53 5.66 13.48 -0.69
CA GLY A 53 4.36 13.87 -0.16
C GLY A 53 3.31 12.75 -0.14
N ARG A 54 3.55 11.59 -0.78
CA ARG A 54 2.61 10.46 -0.89
C ARG A 54 3.09 9.21 -0.13
N PRO A 55 2.18 8.35 0.40
CA PRO A 55 2.53 7.11 1.09
C PRO A 55 3.50 6.21 0.30
N LEU A 56 4.51 5.64 0.96
CA LEU A 56 5.35 4.59 0.36
C LEU A 56 4.76 3.23 0.70
N ILE A 57 4.26 2.51 -0.30
CA ILE A 57 3.73 1.16 -0.09
C ILE A 57 4.89 0.17 -0.04
N VAL A 58 5.38 -0.13 1.17
CA VAL A 58 6.52 -1.03 1.40
C VAL A 58 6.10 -2.48 1.18
N ARG A 59 6.57 -3.10 0.10
CA ARG A 59 6.34 -4.53 -0.20
C ARG A 59 7.32 -5.42 0.54
N SER A 60 8.56 -4.98 0.71
CA SER A 60 9.60 -5.71 1.43
C SER A 60 10.65 -4.73 1.95
N ALA A 61 11.17 -4.98 3.14
CA ALA A 61 12.22 -4.19 3.77
C ALA A 61 13.30 -5.13 4.32
N TYR A 62 13.39 -5.37 5.62
CA TYR A 62 14.31 -6.40 6.11
C TYR A 62 13.85 -7.80 5.68
N ARG A 63 14.79 -8.67 5.30
CA ARG A 63 14.54 -10.12 5.14
C ARG A 63 15.46 -10.90 6.06
N SER A 64 14.90 -11.82 6.84
CA SER A 64 15.71 -12.80 7.57
C SER A 64 16.44 -13.72 6.58
N PRO A 65 17.59 -14.32 6.93
CA PRO A 65 18.30 -15.23 6.02
C PRO A 65 17.43 -16.39 5.52
N ALA A 66 16.58 -16.94 6.38
CA ALA A 66 15.65 -18.00 6.01
C ALA A 66 14.61 -17.52 4.99
N HIS A 67 13.99 -16.36 5.24
CA HIS A 67 13.02 -15.79 4.31
C HIS A 67 13.65 -15.38 2.97
N ASN A 68 14.85 -14.78 2.99
CA ASN A 68 15.58 -14.41 1.78
C ASN A 68 15.87 -15.63 0.91
N ARG A 69 16.31 -16.76 1.49
CA ARG A 69 16.49 -18.01 0.74
C ARG A 69 15.17 -18.55 0.18
N ALA A 70 14.10 -18.53 0.98
CA ALA A 70 12.80 -19.05 0.57
C ALA A 70 12.21 -18.30 -0.64
N VAL A 71 12.49 -17.01 -0.77
CA VAL A 71 12.04 -16.19 -1.92
C VAL A 71 13.06 -16.12 -3.06
N GLY A 72 14.12 -16.93 -3.02
CA GLY A 72 15.18 -16.93 -4.05
C GLY A 72 16.04 -15.65 -4.08
N GLY A 73 16.14 -14.94 -2.95
CA GLY A 73 16.93 -13.73 -2.82
C GLY A 73 18.44 -13.98 -2.92
N ALA A 74 19.16 -12.98 -3.43
CA ALA A 74 20.61 -13.06 -3.59
C ALA A 74 21.35 -13.30 -2.24
N PRO A 75 22.48 -14.04 -2.23
CA PRO A 75 23.25 -14.31 -1.01
C PRO A 75 23.72 -13.06 -0.27
N HIS A 76 24.08 -12.00 -1.00
CA HIS A 76 24.50 -10.71 -0.46
C HIS A 76 23.43 -9.62 -0.64
N SER A 77 22.15 -10.01 -0.50
CA SER A 77 21.04 -9.07 -0.65
C SER A 77 21.07 -7.99 0.43
N LYS A 78 20.88 -6.73 0.03
CA LYS A 78 20.80 -5.58 0.94
C LYS A 78 19.58 -5.61 1.87
N HIS A 79 18.58 -6.43 1.55
CA HIS A 79 17.49 -6.74 2.48
C HIS A 79 17.97 -7.47 3.75
N LEU A 80 19.04 -8.27 3.68
CA LEU A 80 19.63 -8.94 4.85
C LEU A 80 20.29 -7.94 5.80
N ASP A 81 20.74 -6.81 5.26
CA ASP A 81 21.41 -5.73 5.99
C ASP A 81 20.41 -4.73 6.59
N GLY A 82 19.12 -4.83 6.23
CA GLY A 82 18.11 -3.82 6.59
C GLY A 82 18.30 -2.50 5.84
N THR A 83 18.98 -2.52 4.68
CA THR A 83 19.36 -1.32 3.91
C THR A 83 18.70 -1.27 2.53
N ALA A 84 17.65 -2.06 2.31
CA ALA A 84 16.92 -2.12 1.06
C ALA A 84 15.41 -2.14 1.27
N PHE A 85 14.70 -1.53 0.31
CA PHE A 85 13.24 -1.40 0.32
C PHE A 85 12.69 -1.66 -1.07
N ASP A 86 11.70 -2.55 -1.17
CA ASP A 86 10.90 -2.76 -2.37
C ASP A 86 9.60 -1.95 -2.23
N ILE A 87 9.45 -0.89 -3.01
CA ILE A 87 8.32 0.04 -2.94
C ILE A 87 7.40 -0.15 -4.15
N ALA A 88 6.09 -0.31 -3.93
CA ALA A 88 5.15 -0.44 -5.03
C ALA A 88 5.03 0.89 -5.81
N MET A 89 5.03 0.81 -7.15
CA MET A 89 4.83 1.97 -8.04
C MET A 89 3.34 2.21 -8.35
N ALA A 90 2.45 1.65 -7.51
CA ALA A 90 1.00 1.73 -7.69
C ALA A 90 0.45 3.13 -7.44
N ASN A 91 1.17 3.98 -6.69
CA ASN A 91 0.77 5.35 -6.34
C ASN A 91 1.89 6.39 -6.57
N HIS A 92 2.94 6.02 -7.32
CA HIS A 92 4.07 6.88 -7.64
C HIS A 92 4.40 6.83 -9.13
N ASP A 93 4.72 7.97 -9.72
CA ASP A 93 5.38 7.99 -11.02
C ASP A 93 6.81 7.41 -10.86
N PRO A 94 7.18 6.35 -11.60
CA PRO A 94 8.46 5.68 -11.40
C PRO A 94 9.68 6.58 -11.66
N ALA A 95 9.59 7.53 -12.60
CA ALA A 95 10.70 8.42 -12.92
C ALA A 95 10.90 9.47 -11.82
N ALA A 96 9.81 10.09 -11.35
CA ALA A 96 9.84 11.01 -10.22
C ALA A 96 10.29 10.32 -8.92
N PHE A 97 9.83 9.09 -8.69
CA PHE A 97 10.26 8.28 -7.54
C PHE A 97 11.75 7.98 -7.58
N GLU A 98 12.28 7.53 -8.73
CA GLU A 98 13.70 7.24 -8.90
C GLU A 98 14.56 8.49 -8.67
N ALA A 99 14.15 9.64 -9.22
CA ALA A 99 14.85 10.90 -9.04
C ALA A 99 14.91 11.31 -7.55
N ALA A 100 13.76 11.33 -6.86
CA ALA A 100 13.70 11.66 -5.44
C ALA A 100 14.51 10.67 -4.58
N ALA A 101 14.46 9.38 -4.89
CA ALA A 101 15.23 8.35 -4.19
C ALA A 101 16.76 8.56 -4.34
N ARG A 102 17.23 8.99 -5.52
CA ARG A 102 18.64 9.36 -5.74
C ARG A 102 19.02 10.59 -4.93
N GLU A 103 18.17 11.61 -4.89
CA GLU A 103 18.43 12.85 -4.15
C GLU A 103 18.58 12.63 -2.64
N VAL A 104 17.78 11.75 -2.04
CA VAL A 104 17.94 11.38 -0.62
C VAL A 104 19.11 10.41 -0.37
N GLY A 105 19.79 9.96 -1.43
CA GLY A 105 21.04 9.19 -1.37
C GLY A 105 20.89 7.68 -1.41
N PHE A 106 19.82 7.12 -2.00
CA PHE A 106 19.83 5.72 -2.44
C PHE A 106 20.72 5.55 -3.68
N LEU A 107 21.42 4.42 -3.78
CA LEU A 107 22.45 4.18 -4.79
C LEU A 107 22.16 2.95 -5.67
N GLY A 108 21.56 1.91 -5.09
CA GLY A 108 21.15 0.71 -5.81
C GLY A 108 19.69 0.78 -6.23
N PHE A 109 19.41 0.46 -7.50
CA PHE A 109 18.08 0.53 -8.09
C PHE A 109 17.72 -0.75 -8.89
N GLY A 110 16.69 -1.47 -8.46
CA GLY A 110 16.13 -2.59 -9.23
C GLY A 110 14.75 -2.25 -9.78
N LEU A 111 14.58 -2.32 -11.10
CA LEU A 111 13.35 -1.90 -11.77
C LEU A 111 12.51 -3.11 -12.20
N TYR A 112 11.31 -3.26 -11.63
CA TYR A 112 10.44 -4.42 -11.85
C TYR A 112 9.03 -4.03 -12.30
N PRO A 113 8.85 -3.52 -13.54
CA PRO A 113 7.56 -3.07 -14.04
C PRO A 113 6.50 -4.16 -14.07
N ARG A 114 6.86 -5.38 -14.47
CA ARG A 114 5.94 -6.54 -14.48
C ARG A 114 5.41 -6.88 -13.09
N SER A 115 6.22 -6.68 -12.05
CA SER A 115 5.84 -6.92 -10.66
C SER A 115 5.28 -5.66 -9.98
N GLY A 116 5.35 -4.50 -10.63
CA GLY A 116 4.81 -3.22 -10.14
C GLY A 116 5.58 -2.58 -8.98
N PHE A 117 6.89 -2.82 -8.83
CA PHE A 117 7.67 -2.22 -7.74
C PHE A 117 9.08 -1.81 -8.16
N MET A 118 9.65 -0.86 -7.43
CA MET A 118 11.04 -0.46 -7.54
C MET A 118 11.78 -0.86 -6.25
N HIS A 119 12.94 -1.48 -6.41
CA HIS A 119 13.89 -1.75 -5.34
C HIS A 119 14.85 -0.58 -5.19
N VAL A 120 15.08 -0.12 -3.96
CA VAL A 120 16.09 0.89 -3.62
C VAL A 120 16.97 0.41 -2.47
N ASP A 121 18.28 0.65 -2.54
CA ASP A 121 19.22 0.25 -1.49
C ASP A 121 20.46 1.16 -1.34
N LEU A 122 21.18 1.00 -0.22
CA LEU A 122 22.41 1.74 0.12
C LEU A 122 23.71 0.99 -0.23
N GLY A 123 23.65 -0.06 -1.05
CA GLY A 123 24.83 -0.73 -1.58
C GLY A 123 25.57 0.11 -2.64
N PRO A 124 26.53 -0.48 -3.37
CA PRO A 124 27.22 0.20 -4.46
C PRO A 124 26.27 0.76 -5.50
N ALA A 125 26.61 1.92 -6.08
CA ALA A 125 25.84 2.55 -7.13
C ALA A 125 25.67 1.61 -8.33
N ARG A 126 24.42 1.20 -8.59
CA ARG A 126 24.11 0.22 -9.64
C ARG A 126 22.63 0.27 -9.98
N GLN A 127 22.31 -0.15 -11.19
CA GLN A 127 20.93 -0.29 -11.64
C GLN A 127 20.76 -1.60 -12.42
N TRP A 128 19.63 -2.29 -12.23
CA TRP A 128 19.30 -3.52 -12.93
C TRP A 128 17.79 -3.63 -13.18
N GLY A 129 17.38 -4.60 -14.02
CA GLY A 129 15.98 -4.81 -14.40
C GLY A 129 15.56 -3.99 -15.62
N GLU A 130 14.25 -3.86 -15.81
CA GLU A 130 13.64 -3.23 -16.98
C GLU A 130 13.08 -1.86 -16.61
N ARG A 131 13.28 -0.85 -17.47
CA ARG A 131 12.69 0.48 -17.25
C ARG A 131 11.16 0.37 -17.21
N PHE A 132 10.55 1.16 -16.33
CA PHE A 132 9.11 1.34 -16.36
C PHE A 132 8.70 2.04 -17.66
N PRO A 133 7.62 1.59 -18.32
CA PRO A 133 7.10 2.30 -19.48
C PRO A 133 6.67 3.71 -19.08
N ALA A 134 6.84 4.67 -20.00
CA ALA A 134 6.36 6.02 -19.78
C ALA A 134 4.85 5.99 -19.53
N ARG A 135 4.42 6.61 -18.44
CA ARG A 135 3.00 6.68 -18.10
C ARG A 135 2.36 7.81 -18.91
N PRO A 136 1.30 7.54 -19.70
CA PRO A 136 0.68 8.57 -20.53
C PRO A 136 -0.11 9.60 -19.73
N VAL A 137 -0.54 9.24 -18.50
CA VAL A 137 -1.30 10.12 -17.62
C VAL A 137 -0.67 10.15 -16.22
N PRO A 138 -0.52 11.35 -15.61
CA PRO A 138 -0.10 11.48 -14.21
C PRO A 138 -1.10 10.81 -13.27
N PHE A 139 -0.66 10.50 -12.05
CA PHE A 139 -1.59 10.14 -10.98
C PHE A 139 -2.50 11.32 -10.65
N ALA A 140 -3.78 11.03 -10.42
CA ALA A 140 -4.68 11.99 -9.80
C ALA A 140 -4.06 12.50 -8.48
N ALA A 141 -4.23 13.79 -8.21
CA ALA A 141 -3.93 14.32 -6.89
C ALA A 141 -4.85 13.62 -5.88
N GLU A 142 -4.27 13.09 -4.81
CA GLU A 142 -5.09 12.58 -3.71
C GLU A 142 -5.92 13.74 -3.17
N THR A 143 -7.25 13.59 -3.21
CA THR A 143 -8.14 14.57 -2.60
C THR A 143 -8.02 14.38 -1.08
N PRO A 144 -7.70 15.43 -0.30
CA PRO A 144 -7.65 15.30 1.14
C PRO A 144 -8.96 14.71 1.67
N PRO A 145 -8.91 13.76 2.62
CA PRO A 145 -10.14 13.21 3.19
C PRO A 145 -10.96 14.37 3.77
N ALA A 146 -12.26 14.44 3.45
CA ALA A 146 -13.16 15.53 3.85
C ALA A 146 -13.14 15.85 5.36
N ARG A 147 -12.67 14.91 6.19
CA ARG A 147 -12.47 15.08 7.64
C ARG A 147 -11.39 16.11 8.00
N GLU A 148 -10.31 16.26 7.22
CA GLU A 148 -9.26 17.27 7.49
C GLU A 148 -9.74 18.68 7.16
N VAL A 149 -10.54 18.85 6.10
CA VAL A 149 -11.14 20.14 5.72
C VAL A 149 -12.10 20.65 6.81
N LEU A 150 -12.76 19.76 7.55
CA LEU A 150 -13.58 20.11 8.70
C LEU A 150 -12.76 20.55 9.93
N ALA A 151 -11.53 20.06 10.09
CA ALA A 151 -10.66 20.48 11.19
C ALA A 151 -10.07 21.88 10.94
N GLU A 152 -9.64 22.17 9.72
CA GLU A 152 -9.13 23.50 9.33
C GLU A 152 -10.23 24.58 9.31
N SER A 153 -11.45 24.21 8.92
CA SER A 153 -12.59 25.14 9.02
C SER A 153 -13.05 25.38 10.46
N ARG A 154 -12.84 24.40 11.37
CA ARG A 154 -13.08 24.56 12.81
C ARG A 154 -12.03 25.42 13.51
N THR A 155 -10.78 25.39 13.07
CA THR A 155 -9.73 26.26 13.61
C THR A 155 -9.87 27.71 13.12
N MET A 156 -10.36 27.94 11.89
CA MET A 156 -10.63 29.31 11.40
C MET A 156 -11.95 29.92 11.92
N LYS A 157 -12.92 29.12 12.40
CA LYS A 157 -14.15 29.62 13.04
C LYS A 157 -14.14 29.54 14.57
N GLY A 158 -13.05 29.10 15.19
CA GLY A 158 -12.89 28.89 16.63
C GLY A 158 -12.66 30.17 17.44
N GLY A 159 -13.44 31.21 17.18
CA GLY A 159 -13.56 32.39 18.04
C GLY A 159 -15.01 32.54 18.49
N GLY A 160 -15.47 31.64 19.36
CA GLY A 160 -16.78 31.80 20.01
C GLY A 160 -17.57 30.50 20.20
N ALA A 161 -17.73 30.16 21.48
CA ALA A 161 -18.82 29.40 22.07
C ALA A 161 -19.05 27.94 21.64
N ALA A 162 -19.01 27.09 22.67
CA ALA A 162 -19.33 25.69 22.65
C ALA A 162 -20.75 25.37 22.15
N GLY A 163 -20.85 24.19 21.55
CA GLY A 163 -22.04 23.38 21.26
C GLY A 163 -23.41 23.92 21.66
N VAL A 164 -24.16 24.40 20.68
CA VAL A 164 -25.62 24.25 20.61
C VAL A 164 -25.98 23.94 19.15
N ALA A 165 -26.61 22.80 18.93
CA ALA A 165 -27.16 22.41 17.63
C ALA A 165 -28.25 23.40 17.21
N THR A 166 -27.90 24.32 16.31
CA THR A 166 -28.90 25.11 15.58
C THR A 166 -29.10 24.43 14.22
N LEU A 167 -30.10 23.53 14.16
CA LEU A 167 -30.67 23.10 12.89
C LEU A 167 -31.41 24.31 12.28
N GLY A 168 -30.67 25.16 11.58
CA GLY A 168 -31.26 26.17 10.68
C GLY A 168 -31.64 25.54 9.34
N ALA A 169 -32.52 26.20 8.59
CA ALA A 169 -33.04 25.74 7.29
C ALA A 169 -31.94 25.22 6.33
N ALA A 170 -30.76 25.86 6.33
CA ALA A 170 -29.61 25.45 5.52
C ALA A 170 -29.07 24.04 5.86
N GLY A 171 -29.17 23.59 7.12
CA GLY A 171 -28.74 22.24 7.52
C GLY A 171 -29.70 21.15 7.06
N VAL A 172 -31.00 21.48 6.94
CA VAL A 172 -32.03 20.57 6.43
C VAL A 172 -31.92 20.44 4.91
N GLU A 173 -31.69 21.53 4.18
CA GLU A 173 -31.48 21.50 2.73
C GLU A 173 -30.24 20.70 2.33
N VAL A 174 -29.12 20.85 3.05
CA VAL A 174 -27.90 20.07 2.77
C VAL A 174 -28.14 18.57 3.00
N ALA A 175 -28.85 18.20 4.06
CA ALA A 175 -29.19 16.80 4.31
C ALA A 175 -30.15 16.23 3.24
N GLN A 176 -31.11 17.03 2.77
CA GLN A 176 -32.05 16.64 1.73
C GLN A 176 -31.39 16.50 0.36
N ASN A 177 -30.47 17.41 0.01
CA ASN A 177 -29.75 17.35 -1.26
C ASN A 177 -28.83 16.13 -1.34
N VAL A 178 -28.10 15.80 -0.27
CA VAL A 178 -27.27 14.59 -0.22
C VAL A 178 -28.12 13.32 -0.35
N LEU A 179 -29.31 13.30 0.26
CA LEU A 179 -30.24 12.17 0.17
C LEU A 179 -30.84 12.03 -1.24
N ALA A 180 -31.14 13.14 -1.91
CA ALA A 180 -31.66 13.16 -3.27
C ALA A 180 -30.60 12.75 -4.31
N GLU A 181 -29.35 13.18 -4.16
CA GLU A 181 -28.23 12.77 -5.02
C GLU A 181 -27.91 11.28 -4.85
N THR A 182 -27.96 10.75 -3.63
CA THR A 182 -27.77 9.31 -3.42
C THR A 182 -28.92 8.46 -3.95
N GLN A 183 -30.17 8.90 -3.81
CA GLN A 183 -31.31 8.18 -4.38
C GLN A 183 -31.28 8.16 -5.92
N THR A 184 -30.96 9.28 -6.57
CA THR A 184 -30.90 9.36 -8.04
C THR A 184 -29.76 8.54 -8.64
N ALA A 185 -28.63 8.39 -7.92
CA ALA A 185 -27.52 7.55 -8.35
C ALA A 185 -27.79 6.04 -8.17
N ILE A 186 -28.51 5.66 -7.12
CA ILE A 186 -28.68 4.25 -6.73
C ILE A 186 -29.89 3.60 -7.42
N LEU A 187 -31.03 4.30 -7.51
CA LEU A 187 -32.28 3.73 -8.03
C LEU A 187 -32.19 3.12 -9.45
N PRO A 188 -31.44 3.69 -10.41
CA PRO A 188 -31.28 3.09 -11.74
C PRO A 188 -30.50 1.77 -11.72
N LEU A 189 -29.67 1.54 -10.69
CA LEU A 189 -28.81 0.36 -10.57
C LEU A 189 -29.50 -0.83 -9.91
N VAL A 190 -30.55 -0.57 -9.11
CA VAL A 190 -31.33 -1.60 -8.39
C VAL A 190 -31.75 -2.78 -9.26
N PRO A 191 -32.34 -2.61 -10.47
CA PRO A 191 -32.73 -3.75 -11.31
C PRO A 191 -31.53 -4.58 -11.80
N TYR A 192 -30.35 -3.98 -11.95
CA TYR A 192 -29.14 -4.70 -12.36
C TYR A 192 -28.54 -5.52 -11.24
N LEU A 193 -28.66 -5.08 -9.97
CA LEU A 193 -28.17 -5.83 -8.82
C LEU A 193 -28.81 -7.22 -8.71
N ASP A 194 -30.09 -7.34 -9.06
CA ASP A 194 -30.78 -8.62 -9.01
C ASP A 194 -30.35 -9.54 -10.16
N THR A 195 -30.16 -9.00 -11.36
CA THR A 195 -29.59 -9.77 -12.48
C THR A 195 -28.15 -10.23 -12.18
N LEU A 196 -27.33 -9.37 -11.57
CA LEU A 196 -25.96 -9.68 -11.19
C LEU A 196 -25.91 -10.81 -10.16
N ARG A 197 -26.82 -10.78 -9.17
CA ARG A 197 -26.99 -11.84 -8.17
C ARG A 197 -27.25 -13.20 -8.82
N TRP A 198 -28.19 -13.28 -9.75
CA TRP A 198 -28.52 -14.54 -10.45
C TRP A 198 -27.39 -15.01 -11.37
N VAL A 199 -26.68 -14.09 -12.04
CA VAL A 199 -25.50 -14.42 -12.85
C VAL A 199 -24.40 -15.05 -11.99
N PHE A 200 -24.10 -14.48 -10.82
CA PHE A 200 -23.10 -15.04 -9.91
C PHE A 200 -23.49 -16.44 -9.41
N ILE A 201 -24.77 -16.65 -9.07
CA ILE A 201 -25.28 -17.98 -8.67
C ILE A 201 -25.12 -18.98 -9.81
N ALA A 202 -25.48 -18.62 -11.04
CA ALA A 202 -25.36 -19.50 -12.20
C ALA A 202 -23.90 -19.88 -12.50
N VAL A 203 -22.98 -18.92 -12.43
CA VAL A 203 -21.54 -19.16 -12.63
C VAL A 203 -20.98 -20.09 -11.54
N ALA A 204 -21.38 -19.87 -10.28
CA ALA A 204 -20.95 -20.72 -9.17
C ALA A 204 -21.44 -22.17 -9.35
N LEU A 205 -22.71 -22.37 -9.72
CA LEU A 205 -23.29 -23.70 -9.95
C LEU A 205 -22.63 -24.40 -11.14
N ALA A 206 -22.33 -23.68 -12.23
CA ALA A 206 -21.59 -24.22 -13.37
C ALA A 206 -20.18 -24.69 -12.96
N GLY A 207 -19.47 -23.90 -12.16
CA GLY A 207 -18.15 -24.28 -11.63
C GLY A 207 -18.20 -25.55 -10.77
N ILE A 208 -19.20 -25.67 -9.90
CA ILE A 208 -19.41 -26.88 -9.09
C ILE A 208 -19.70 -28.09 -9.97
N ALA A 209 -20.56 -27.95 -10.98
CA ALA A 209 -20.88 -29.03 -11.91
C ALA A 209 -19.65 -29.52 -12.69
N VAL A 210 -18.80 -28.61 -13.15
CA VAL A 210 -17.53 -28.93 -13.83
C VAL A 210 -16.58 -29.68 -12.89
N ALA A 211 -16.47 -29.26 -11.64
CA ALA A 211 -15.62 -29.93 -10.65
C ALA A 211 -16.12 -31.36 -10.35
N ILE A 212 -17.43 -31.55 -10.21
CA ILE A 212 -18.03 -32.87 -10.02
C ILE A 212 -17.80 -33.75 -11.26
N TYR A 213 -18.00 -33.20 -12.46
CA TYR A 213 -17.77 -33.93 -13.71
C TYR A 213 -16.31 -34.37 -13.85
N ALA A 214 -15.35 -33.47 -13.63
CA ALA A 214 -13.92 -33.78 -13.67
C ALA A 214 -13.56 -34.88 -12.66
N ARG A 215 -14.12 -34.81 -11.45
CA ARG A 215 -13.90 -35.83 -10.41
C ARG A 215 -14.44 -37.21 -10.82
N ILE A 216 -15.59 -37.26 -11.50
CA ILE A 216 -16.18 -38.50 -12.01
C ILE A 216 -15.37 -39.05 -13.20
N ASP A 217 -14.90 -38.18 -14.10
CA ASP A 217 -14.08 -38.55 -15.27
C ASP A 217 -12.72 -39.13 -14.82
N ASP A 218 -12.05 -38.49 -13.87
CA ASP A 218 -10.81 -39.00 -13.27
C ASP A 218 -11.01 -40.39 -12.63
N TRP A 219 -12.14 -40.58 -11.93
CA TRP A 219 -12.49 -41.88 -11.33
C TRP A 219 -12.72 -42.97 -12.39
N LYS A 220 -13.37 -42.63 -13.50
CA LYS A 220 -13.58 -43.57 -14.64
C LYS A 220 -12.28 -43.89 -15.37
N ARG A 221 -11.31 -42.98 -15.39
CA ARG A 221 -10.01 -43.15 -16.05
C ARG A 221 -8.94 -43.82 -15.20
N GLY A 222 -9.23 -44.12 -13.92
CA GLY A 222 -8.30 -44.81 -13.02
C GLY A 222 -7.08 -43.98 -12.62
N LEU A 223 -7.13 -42.66 -12.80
CA LEU A 223 -6.07 -41.73 -12.44
C LEU A 223 -6.27 -41.36 -10.97
N ARG A 224 -5.42 -41.90 -10.08
CA ARG A 224 -5.27 -41.45 -8.70
C ARG A 224 -3.94 -40.76 -8.52
#